data_AF-A0A4Q9LP71-F1
#
_entry.id   AF-A0A4Q9LP71-F1
#
_cell.length_a   1.000
_cell.length_b   1.000
_cell.length_c   1.000
_cell.angle_alpha   90.00
_cell.angle_beta   90.00
_cell.angle_gamma   90.00
#
_symmetry.space_group_name_H-M   'P 1'
#
loop_
_entity.id
_entity.type
_entity.pdbx_description
1 polymer ?
#
loop_
_entity_poly.entity_id
_entity_poly.type
_entity_poly.pdbx_seq_one_letter_code
_entity_poly.pdbx_strand_id
1 'polypeptide(L)'
;MFDQDLKKYEEIERKRRISVNKEIEILLFKRKQTNIKIEEEIRNLSKEITNYADNSNNIIDYNIDQRIEDDNIDCTIDNKYIKDISIAPEQNTILATNINTTDTSITNIPTTNTTTISNITNIPFTDELVRKLILTEKYKEIEEKIKNEKSKISKNIYINLKININKRLSQVSQSKDHTIKIYKSLSQITYPYLFIECFVLKLLEQGKLQVSIHFLSYQSYSLLLSLFLNNSLFGNELLEYFRVILFTQESTKSSLKGMYSIYFGVIHLNKMYQEAWFFIASLLNIIPSEPSLYVLESFLIILGEDLFKMYKYSFITMLKYVKEEYLTRITNDALKTRIETCIRNIIKE
;
A
#
# COMPACT_ATOMS: atom_id res chain seq x y z
N MET A 1 34.47 -9.11 -39.67
CA MET A 1 34.54 -8.14 -38.56
C MET A 1 33.29 -8.23 -37.67
N PHE A 2 32.07 -8.18 -38.22
CA PHE A 2 30.81 -8.35 -37.47
C PHE A 2 30.67 -9.66 -36.66
N ASP A 3 31.22 -10.79 -37.15
CA ASP A 3 31.12 -12.09 -36.47
C ASP A 3 31.92 -12.19 -35.16
N GLN A 4 32.98 -11.40 -35.02
CA GLN A 4 33.81 -11.41 -33.80
C GLN A 4 33.15 -10.59 -32.69
N ASP A 5 32.46 -9.51 -33.03
CA ASP A 5 31.74 -8.67 -32.07
C ASP A 5 30.48 -9.36 -31.54
N LEU A 6 29.78 -10.13 -32.39
CA LEU A 6 28.62 -10.92 -31.98
C LEU A 6 29.02 -12.01 -30.95
N LYS A 7 30.09 -12.76 -31.23
CA LYS A 7 30.60 -13.80 -30.30
C LYS A 7 31.05 -13.21 -28.96
N LYS A 8 31.67 -12.02 -28.99
CA LYS A 8 32.08 -11.30 -27.78
C LYS A 8 30.87 -10.86 -26.95
N TYR A 9 29.80 -10.39 -27.61
CA TYR A 9 28.55 -10.04 -26.94
C TYR A 9 27.88 -11.25 -26.29
N GLU A 10 27.78 -12.37 -27.01
CA GLU A 10 27.21 -13.62 -26.48
C GLU A 10 27.97 -14.14 -25.26
N GLU A 11 29.30 -14.02 -25.26
CA GLU A 11 30.12 -14.45 -24.12
C GLU A 11 29.90 -13.56 -22.89
N ILE A 12 29.74 -12.25 -23.08
CA ILE A 12 29.42 -11.29 -22.02
C ILE A 12 28.02 -11.59 -21.45
N GLU A 13 27.05 -11.84 -22.31
CA GLU A 13 25.66 -12.13 -21.93
C GLU A 13 25.57 -13.46 -21.16
N ARG A 14 26.32 -14.48 -21.60
CA ARG A 14 26.48 -15.76 -20.88
C ARG A 14 27.08 -15.57 -19.49
N LYS A 15 28.19 -14.82 -19.37
CA LYS A 15 28.85 -14.52 -18.08
C LYS A 15 27.90 -13.78 -17.14
N ARG A 16 27.13 -12.83 -17.67
CA ARG A 16 26.12 -12.08 -16.90
C ARG A 16 25.02 -13.01 -16.38
N ARG A 17 24.47 -13.90 -17.22
CA ARG A 17 23.43 -14.87 -16.80
C ARG A 17 23.92 -15.78 -15.68
N ILE A 18 25.16 -16.29 -15.79
CA ILE A 18 25.75 -17.14 -14.74
C ILE A 18 25.91 -16.36 -13.43
N SER A 19 26.38 -15.10 -13.49
CA SER A 19 26.52 -14.25 -12.31
C SER A 19 25.18 -13.99 -11.63
N VAL A 20 24.15 -13.65 -12.41
CA VAL A 20 22.79 -13.39 -11.91
C VAL A 20 22.18 -14.64 -11.29
N ASN A 21 22.30 -15.79 -11.95
CA ASN A 21 21.78 -17.06 -11.40
C ASN A 21 22.46 -17.41 -10.06
N LYS A 22 23.77 -17.19 -9.95
CA LYS A 22 24.51 -17.40 -8.70
C LYS A 22 24.03 -16.45 -7.58
N GLU A 23 23.74 -15.19 -7.89
CA GLU A 23 23.17 -14.25 -6.92
C GLU A 23 21.76 -14.65 -6.49
N ILE A 24 20.92 -15.12 -7.42
CA ILE A 24 19.58 -15.63 -7.13
C ILE A 24 19.66 -16.83 -6.18
N GLU A 25 20.55 -17.79 -6.42
CA GLU A 25 20.76 -18.94 -5.53
C GLU A 25 21.18 -18.51 -4.13
N ILE A 26 22.08 -17.54 -4.00
CA ILE A 26 22.50 -16.98 -2.71
C ILE A 26 21.32 -16.32 -1.99
N LEU A 27 20.49 -15.56 -2.71
CA LEU A 27 19.32 -14.90 -2.14
C LEU A 27 18.25 -15.91 -1.70
N LEU A 28 18.00 -16.94 -2.50
CA LEU A 28 17.08 -18.02 -2.14
C LEU A 28 17.56 -18.78 -0.91
N PHE A 29 18.87 -19.06 -0.82
CA PHE A 29 19.46 -19.68 0.36
C PHE A 29 19.32 -18.81 1.61
N LYS A 30 19.64 -17.51 1.51
CA LYS A 30 19.46 -16.56 2.63
C LYS A 30 18.00 -16.47 3.07
N ARG A 31 17.05 -16.42 2.12
CA ARG A 31 15.62 -16.41 2.41
C ARG A 31 15.18 -17.67 3.15
N LYS A 32 15.65 -18.85 2.72
CA LYS A 32 15.37 -20.12 3.41
C LYS A 32 15.88 -20.11 4.85
N GLN A 33 17.10 -19.61 5.09
CA GLN A 33 17.67 -19.48 6.44
C GLN A 33 16.87 -18.51 7.31
N THR A 34 16.44 -17.37 6.75
CA THR A 34 15.60 -16.40 7.47
C THR A 34 14.24 -16.99 7.83
N ASN A 35 13.60 -17.73 6.92
CA ASN A 35 12.31 -18.37 7.20
C ASN A 35 12.42 -19.39 8.34
N ILE A 36 13.48 -20.20 8.38
CA ILE A 36 13.72 -21.15 9.48
C ILE A 36 13.82 -20.41 10.83
N LYS A 37 14.55 -19.29 10.89
CA LYS A 37 14.66 -18.49 12.11
C LYS A 37 13.32 -17.91 12.56
N ILE A 38 12.50 -17.45 11.62
CA ILE A 38 11.15 -16.93 11.91
C ILE A 38 10.26 -18.05 12.47
N GLU A 39 10.30 -19.24 11.88
CA GLU A 39 9.52 -20.39 12.38
C GLU A 39 9.95 -20.82 13.79
N GLU A 40 11.24 -20.77 14.10
CA GLU A 40 11.76 -21.01 15.46
C GLU A 40 11.29 -19.95 16.45
N GLU A 41 11.31 -18.67 16.08
CA GLU A 41 10.85 -17.56 16.91
C GLU A 41 9.34 -17.66 17.20
N ILE A 42 8.53 -17.95 16.17
CA ILE A 42 7.09 -18.20 16.32
C ILE A 42 6.85 -19.36 17.30
N ARG A 43 7.59 -20.47 17.16
CA ARG A 43 7.46 -21.63 18.04
C ARG A 43 7.81 -21.30 19.49
N ASN A 44 8.83 -20.48 19.72
CA ASN A 44 9.21 -20.04 21.06
C ASN A 44 8.15 -19.12 21.68
N LEU A 45 7.64 -18.16 20.92
CA LEU A 45 6.55 -17.28 21.36
C LEU A 45 5.27 -18.09 21.69
N SER A 46 4.94 -19.11 20.89
CA SER A 46 3.81 -19.99 21.20
C SER A 46 4.00 -20.73 22.52
N LYS A 47 5.21 -21.23 22.82
CA LYS A 47 5.50 -21.88 24.11
C LYS A 47 5.40 -20.90 25.28
N GLU A 48 5.89 -19.67 25.12
CA GLU A 48 5.76 -18.63 26.14
C GLU A 48 4.29 -18.34 26.44
N ILE A 49 3.45 -18.18 25.41
CA ILE A 49 2.01 -17.96 25.57
C ILE A 49 1.35 -19.12 26.33
N THR A 50 1.67 -20.38 26.00
CA THR A 50 1.14 -21.54 26.73
C THR A 50 1.56 -21.53 28.20
N ASN A 51 2.83 -21.27 28.49
CA ASN A 51 3.32 -21.19 29.87
C ASN A 51 2.66 -20.05 30.67
N TYR A 52 2.33 -18.92 30.03
CA TYR A 52 1.58 -17.84 30.68
C TYR A 52 0.12 -18.23 30.98
N ALA A 53 -0.53 -18.95 30.06
CA ALA A 53 -1.90 -19.43 30.28
C ALA A 53 -1.97 -20.48 31.40
N ASP A 54 -1.00 -21.40 31.47
CA ASP A 54 -0.93 -22.41 32.53
C ASP A 54 -0.63 -21.79 33.90
N ASN A 55 0.18 -20.72 33.95
CA ASN A 55 0.43 -19.99 35.19
C ASN A 55 -0.75 -19.10 35.64
N SER A 56 -1.57 -18.57 34.73
CA SER A 56 -2.75 -17.78 35.13
C SER A 56 -3.87 -18.65 35.67
N ASN A 57 -4.01 -19.90 35.20
CA ASN A 57 -5.01 -20.83 35.72
C ASN A 57 -4.70 -21.31 37.14
N ASN A 58 -3.44 -21.27 37.59
CA ASN A 58 -3.06 -21.58 38.97
C ASN A 58 -3.29 -20.42 39.98
N ILE A 59 -3.61 -19.20 39.52
CA ILE A 59 -3.84 -18.04 40.39
C ILE A 59 -5.33 -17.81 40.66
N ILE A 60 -6.22 -18.32 39.81
CA ILE A 60 -7.67 -18.10 39.93
C ILE A 60 -8.33 -19.05 40.94
N ASP A 61 -7.75 -20.23 41.19
CA ASP A 61 -8.31 -21.22 42.14
C ASP A 61 -8.01 -20.93 43.64
N TYR A 62 -7.31 -19.84 43.98
CA TYR A 62 -6.92 -19.55 45.38
C TYR A 62 -7.51 -18.27 46.00
N ASN A 63 -8.44 -17.57 45.33
CA ASN A 63 -8.99 -16.30 45.86
C ASN A 63 -10.52 -16.15 45.77
N ILE A 64 -11.26 -17.25 45.64
CA ILE A 64 -12.73 -17.24 45.81
C ILE A 64 -13.08 -18.01 47.09
N ASP A 65 -12.65 -17.48 48.23
CA ASP A 65 -13.31 -17.74 49.51
C ASP A 65 -12.91 -16.63 50.50
N GLN A 66 -13.92 -15.99 51.08
CA GLN A 66 -13.88 -14.85 52.02
C GLN A 66 -14.00 -13.44 51.41
N ARG A 67 -15.24 -12.96 51.30
CA ARG A 67 -15.81 -11.89 52.15
C ARG A 67 -17.20 -11.48 51.65
N ILE A 68 -18.21 -11.92 52.39
CA ILE A 68 -19.51 -11.26 52.50
C ILE A 68 -19.40 -10.38 53.75
N GLU A 69 -19.64 -9.07 53.61
CA GLU A 69 -20.55 -8.28 54.47
C GLU A 69 -20.49 -6.80 54.08
N ASP A 70 -21.69 -6.28 53.78
CA ASP A 70 -22.20 -4.92 53.99
C ASP A 70 -21.41 -3.71 53.44
N ASP A 71 -21.96 -3.09 52.39
CA ASP A 71 -22.71 -1.84 52.60
C ASP A 71 -23.49 -1.42 51.34
N ASN A 72 -24.70 -0.91 51.59
CA ASN A 72 -25.62 -0.30 50.64
C ASN A 72 -24.96 0.85 49.86
N ILE A 73 -25.16 0.92 48.54
CA ILE A 73 -25.46 2.17 47.81
C ILE A 73 -26.21 1.82 46.52
N ASP A 74 -27.40 2.39 46.44
CA ASP A 74 -28.32 2.48 45.32
C ASP A 74 -27.73 3.32 44.18
N CYS A 75 -27.79 2.81 42.95
CA CYS A 75 -27.80 3.60 41.71
C CYS A 75 -28.26 2.71 40.55
N THR A 76 -29.56 2.79 40.27
CA THR A 76 -30.22 2.28 39.08
C THR A 76 -29.73 3.02 37.82
N ILE A 77 -29.16 2.29 36.85
CA ILE A 77 -29.09 2.73 35.45
C ILE A 77 -29.50 1.56 34.55
N ASP A 78 -30.54 1.81 33.77
CA ASP A 78 -31.22 0.93 32.83
C ASP A 78 -30.29 0.28 31.79
N ASN A 79 -30.21 -1.04 31.83
CA ASN A 79 -29.74 -1.88 30.72
C ASN A 79 -30.93 -2.29 29.85
N LYS A 80 -31.15 -1.56 28.76
CA LYS A 80 -31.99 -2.02 27.64
C LYS A 80 -31.18 -1.87 26.36
N TYR A 81 -30.65 -2.98 25.87
CA TYR A 81 -30.38 -3.33 24.45
C TYR A 81 -29.35 -4.47 24.41
N ILE A 82 -29.79 -5.67 24.77
CA ILE A 82 -29.17 -6.91 24.28
C ILE A 82 -29.99 -7.28 23.03
N LYS A 83 -29.34 -7.26 21.86
CA LYS A 83 -29.88 -7.85 20.64
C LYS A 83 -28.83 -8.78 20.04
N ASP A 84 -29.18 -10.05 20.13
CA ASP A 84 -28.74 -11.21 19.36
C ASP A 84 -27.92 -10.91 18.10
N ILE A 85 -26.67 -11.39 18.11
CA ILE A 85 -25.98 -11.80 16.88
C ILE A 85 -25.36 -13.17 17.18
N SER A 86 -26.01 -14.20 16.67
CA SER A 86 -25.48 -15.57 16.57
C SER A 86 -24.26 -15.57 15.64
N ILE A 87 -23.13 -16.06 16.13
CA ILE A 87 -21.94 -16.37 15.35
C ILE A 87 -22.02 -17.86 15.00
N ALA A 88 -22.19 -18.18 13.72
CA ALA A 88 -22.02 -19.53 13.20
C ALA A 88 -20.52 -19.79 12.91
N PRO A 89 -19.99 -20.99 13.19
CA PRO A 89 -18.59 -21.32 12.93
C PRO A 89 -18.40 -21.86 11.51
N GLU A 90 -17.60 -21.19 10.68
CA GLU A 90 -17.13 -21.75 9.41
C GLU A 90 -15.94 -22.69 9.65
N GLN A 91 -16.14 -23.96 9.31
CA GLN A 91 -15.13 -25.01 9.34
C GLN A 91 -14.22 -24.91 8.11
N ASN A 92 -12.92 -24.74 8.37
CA ASN A 92 -11.86 -24.97 7.40
C ASN A 92 -11.88 -26.43 6.92
N THR A 93 -11.99 -26.65 5.61
CA THR A 93 -11.64 -27.93 4.99
C THR A 93 -10.56 -27.72 3.94
N ILE A 94 -9.37 -28.22 4.28
CA ILE A 94 -8.22 -28.39 3.40
C ILE A 94 -8.45 -29.66 2.59
N LEU A 95 -8.38 -29.60 1.27
CA LEU A 95 -8.26 -30.78 0.41
C LEU A 95 -7.21 -30.52 -0.67
N ALA A 96 -6.04 -31.11 -0.46
CA ALA A 96 -5.04 -31.36 -1.48
C ALA A 96 -5.36 -32.69 -2.16
N THR A 97 -5.28 -32.78 -3.49
CA THR A 97 -4.41 -33.74 -4.22
C THR A 97 -4.57 -33.72 -5.76
N ASN A 98 -3.40 -33.74 -6.42
CA ASN A 98 -2.99 -34.52 -7.60
C ASN A 98 -3.49 -34.22 -9.03
N ILE A 99 -2.61 -33.56 -9.79
CA ILE A 99 -1.91 -34.02 -11.01
C ILE A 99 -2.58 -35.16 -11.80
N ASN A 100 -2.89 -34.90 -13.07
CA ASN A 100 -2.58 -35.80 -14.19
C ASN A 100 -2.30 -35.01 -15.47
N THR A 101 -1.12 -35.27 -16.01
CA THR A 101 -0.55 -34.84 -17.28
C THR A 101 -1.17 -35.64 -18.43
N THR A 102 -1.36 -35.02 -19.61
CA THR A 102 -1.16 -35.69 -20.91
C THR A 102 -1.01 -34.64 -22.02
N ASP A 103 -0.05 -34.93 -22.89
CA ASP A 103 0.51 -34.10 -23.95
C ASP A 103 -0.45 -33.76 -25.10
N THR A 104 -0.31 -32.55 -25.67
CA THR A 104 -0.37 -32.37 -27.13
C THR A 104 0.43 -31.14 -27.58
N SER A 105 1.00 -31.26 -28.76
CA SER A 105 2.22 -30.66 -29.26
C SER A 105 2.00 -29.44 -30.19
N ILE A 106 2.97 -28.51 -30.16
CA ILE A 106 3.50 -27.68 -31.27
C ILE A 106 2.68 -26.47 -31.76
N THR A 107 3.17 -25.25 -31.49
CA THR A 107 3.83 -24.38 -32.50
C THR A 107 4.46 -23.14 -31.83
N ASN A 108 5.74 -22.92 -32.10
CA ASN A 108 6.58 -21.86 -31.55
C ASN A 108 6.38 -20.54 -32.31
N ILE A 109 6.11 -19.46 -31.58
CA ILE A 109 6.45 -18.09 -31.96
C ILE A 109 7.34 -17.55 -30.84
N PRO A 110 8.53 -16.98 -31.11
CA PRO A 110 9.42 -16.51 -30.07
C PRO A 110 8.88 -15.21 -29.48
N THR A 111 8.02 -15.31 -28.47
CA THR A 111 7.69 -14.19 -27.60
C THR A 111 8.94 -13.89 -26.78
N THR A 112 9.53 -12.72 -27.03
CA THR A 112 10.57 -12.14 -26.19
C THR A 112 10.14 -12.20 -24.73
N ASN A 113 10.85 -13.00 -23.93
CA ASN A 113 10.66 -13.12 -22.50
C ASN A 113 10.96 -11.78 -21.82
N THR A 114 9.96 -10.91 -21.73
CA THR A 114 9.90 -9.83 -20.74
C THR A 114 9.92 -10.51 -19.37
N THR A 115 11.05 -10.42 -18.69
CA THR A 115 11.23 -10.91 -17.34
C THR A 115 10.16 -10.26 -16.47
N THR A 116 9.28 -11.08 -15.91
CA THR A 116 8.10 -10.70 -15.14
C THR A 116 8.49 -9.96 -13.86
N ILE A 117 8.57 -8.63 -13.93
CA ILE A 117 8.67 -7.72 -12.78
C ILE A 117 7.30 -7.59 -12.05
N SER A 118 6.29 -8.39 -12.42
CA SER A 118 4.89 -8.21 -12.01
C SER A 118 4.59 -8.45 -10.53
N ASN A 119 5.57 -8.79 -9.69
CA ASN A 119 5.35 -9.13 -8.28
C ASN A 119 5.78 -8.04 -7.28
N ILE A 120 6.25 -6.88 -7.74
CA ILE A 120 6.74 -5.83 -6.83
C ILE A 120 5.65 -4.81 -6.49
N THR A 121 4.61 -4.69 -7.32
CA THR A 121 3.60 -3.63 -7.21
C THR A 121 2.22 -4.16 -6.85
N ASN A 122 1.44 -3.35 -6.14
CA ASN A 122 0.09 -3.71 -5.68
C ASN A 122 -0.97 -3.64 -6.78
N ILE A 123 -0.66 -2.98 -7.90
CA ILE A 123 -1.39 -3.04 -9.16
C ILE A 123 -0.37 -3.14 -10.30
N PRO A 124 -0.73 -3.70 -11.47
CA PRO A 124 0.17 -3.76 -12.61
C PRO A 124 0.48 -2.36 -13.14
N PHE A 125 1.78 -2.10 -13.36
CA PHE A 125 2.31 -0.87 -13.95
C PHE A 125 3.32 -1.21 -15.04
N THR A 126 3.60 -0.25 -15.93
CA THR A 126 4.71 -0.38 -16.88
C THR A 126 6.06 -0.45 -16.18
N ASP A 127 7.01 -1.18 -16.78
CA ASP A 127 8.40 -1.21 -16.34
C ASP A 127 9.03 0.18 -16.25
N GLU A 128 8.59 1.12 -17.10
CA GLU A 128 9.08 2.49 -17.06
C GLU A 128 8.71 3.21 -15.76
N LEU A 129 7.46 3.08 -15.31
CA LEU A 129 7.04 3.64 -14.01
C LEU A 129 7.80 2.98 -12.87
N VAL A 130 7.94 1.65 -12.90
CA VAL A 130 8.66 0.91 -11.87
C VAL A 130 10.11 1.40 -11.77
N ARG A 131 10.81 1.55 -12.90
CA ARG A 131 12.19 2.07 -12.92
C ARG A 131 12.29 3.52 -12.45
N LYS A 132 11.37 4.40 -12.87
CA LYS A 132 11.45 5.84 -12.58
C LYS A 132 11.00 6.21 -11.17
N LEU A 133 10.02 5.50 -10.61
CA LEU A 133 9.36 5.90 -9.36
C LEU A 133 9.51 4.90 -8.21
N ILE A 134 9.87 3.63 -8.48
CA ILE A 134 9.96 2.61 -7.43
C ILE A 134 11.42 2.21 -7.18
N LEU A 135 12.12 1.79 -8.23
CA LEU A 135 13.50 1.29 -8.14
C LEU A 135 14.51 2.44 -8.27
N THR A 136 14.39 3.45 -7.40
CA THR A 136 15.26 4.64 -7.42
C THR A 136 16.39 4.53 -6.40
N GLU A 137 17.58 5.03 -6.74
CA GLU A 137 18.69 5.12 -5.77
C GLU A 137 18.32 6.03 -4.60
N LYS A 138 17.55 7.09 -4.87
CA LYS A 138 17.05 8.02 -3.85
C LYS A 138 16.20 7.32 -2.79
N TYR A 139 15.37 6.34 -3.16
CA TYR A 139 14.62 5.56 -2.17
C TYR A 139 15.56 4.77 -1.25
N LYS A 140 16.59 4.12 -1.79
CA LYS A 140 17.58 3.38 -1.00
C LYS A 140 18.33 4.31 -0.04
N GLU A 141 18.70 5.50 -0.49
CA GLU A 141 19.31 6.52 0.37
C GLU A 141 18.39 6.91 1.53
N ILE A 142 17.08 7.08 1.27
CA ILE A 142 16.11 7.39 2.31
C ILE A 142 16.01 6.23 3.33
N GLU A 143 15.96 4.97 2.88
CA GLU A 143 15.94 3.80 3.77
C GLU A 143 17.19 3.72 4.64
N GLU A 144 18.37 4.02 4.08
CA GLU A 144 19.61 4.04 4.83
C GLU A 144 19.61 5.14 5.89
N LYS A 145 19.12 6.35 5.56
CA LYS A 145 18.99 7.45 6.52
C LYS A 145 17.99 7.13 7.63
N ILE A 146 16.87 6.47 7.31
CA ILE A 146 15.92 5.94 8.31
C ILE A 146 16.64 4.98 9.26
N LYS A 147 17.37 4.00 8.71
CA LYS A 147 18.11 3.00 9.50
C LYS A 147 19.16 3.67 10.40
N ASN A 148 19.85 4.67 9.89
CA ASN A 148 20.87 5.44 10.61
C ASN A 148 20.27 6.31 11.72
N GLU A 149 19.08 6.88 11.54
CA GLU A 149 18.38 7.57 12.64
C GLU A 149 17.89 6.57 13.69
N LYS A 150 17.32 5.44 13.27
CA LYS A 150 16.85 4.38 14.19
C LYS A 150 17.95 3.88 15.12
N SER A 151 19.17 3.72 14.62
CA SER A 151 20.30 3.22 15.40
C SER A 151 20.84 4.23 16.43
N LYS A 152 20.57 5.53 16.24
CA LYS A 152 21.05 6.61 17.11
C LYS A 152 20.10 6.97 18.25
N ILE A 153 18.83 6.57 18.16
CA ILE A 153 17.82 6.92 19.16
C ILE A 153 17.45 5.72 20.04
N SER A 154 16.96 6.01 21.25
CA SER A 154 16.43 4.96 22.12
C SER A 154 15.08 4.44 21.62
N LYS A 155 14.79 3.16 21.89
CA LYS A 155 13.52 2.51 21.55
C LYS A 155 12.30 3.28 22.10
N ASN A 156 12.44 3.89 23.28
CA ASN A 156 11.36 4.67 23.91
C ASN A 156 11.05 5.95 23.13
N ILE A 157 12.07 6.67 22.63
CA ILE A 157 11.87 7.86 21.79
C ILE A 157 11.14 7.47 20.50
N TYR A 158 11.56 6.37 19.87
CA TYR A 158 10.93 5.87 18.65
C TYR A 158 9.45 5.50 18.86
N ILE A 159 9.14 4.78 19.95
CA ILE A 159 7.77 4.41 20.31
C ILE A 159 6.91 5.67 20.55
N ASN A 160 7.43 6.63 21.31
CA ASN A 160 6.72 7.88 21.59
C ASN A 160 6.45 8.70 20.31
N LEU A 161 7.42 8.75 19.40
CA LEU A 161 7.25 9.37 18.08
C LEU A 161 6.10 8.71 17.31
N LYS A 162 6.12 7.38 17.22
CA LYS A 162 5.08 6.61 16.53
C LYS A 162 3.70 6.82 17.17
N ILE A 163 3.60 6.81 18.50
CA ILE A 163 2.34 7.07 19.23
C ILE A 163 1.82 8.48 18.95
N ASN A 164 2.69 9.49 18.99
CA ASN A 164 2.31 10.87 18.73
C ASN A 164 1.78 11.03 17.29
N ILE A 165 2.52 10.56 16.30
CA ILE A 165 2.10 10.57 14.88
C ILE A 165 0.76 9.84 14.73
N ASN A 166 0.63 8.63 15.29
CA ASN A 166 -0.62 7.87 15.25
C ASN A 166 -1.81 8.63 15.81
N LYS A 167 -1.66 9.21 17.01
CA LYS A 167 -2.70 9.99 17.66
C LYS A 167 -3.12 11.18 16.81
N ARG A 168 -2.16 11.91 16.24
CA ARG A 168 -2.43 13.11 15.43
C ARG A 168 -3.09 12.78 14.10
N LEU A 169 -2.65 11.74 13.38
CA LEU A 169 -3.29 11.35 12.12
C LEU A 169 -4.71 10.81 12.34
N SER A 170 -4.98 10.08 13.42
CA SER A 170 -6.34 9.62 13.74
C SER A 170 -7.31 10.77 14.08
N GLN A 171 -6.80 11.97 14.37
CA GLN A 171 -7.60 13.17 14.65
C GLN A 171 -7.90 13.99 13.40
N VAL A 172 -7.32 13.67 12.23
CA VAL A 172 -7.57 14.45 11.01
C VAL A 172 -9.07 14.43 10.69
N SER A 173 -9.65 15.62 10.59
CA SER A 173 -11.06 15.81 10.25
C SER A 173 -11.19 16.58 8.94
N GLN A 174 -12.42 16.79 8.46
CA GLN A 174 -12.69 17.58 7.24
C GLN A 174 -12.42 19.09 7.40
N SER A 175 -12.13 19.55 8.62
CA SER A 175 -11.81 20.96 8.87
C SER A 175 -10.38 21.31 8.47
N LYS A 176 -10.23 22.18 7.47
CA LYS A 176 -8.94 22.71 7.01
C LYS A 176 -8.10 23.29 8.14
N ASP A 177 -8.70 24.09 9.02
CA ASP A 177 -7.99 24.70 10.15
C ASP A 177 -7.50 23.65 11.15
N HIS A 178 -8.28 22.59 11.37
CA HIS A 178 -7.86 21.48 12.20
C HIS A 178 -6.67 20.73 11.59
N THR A 179 -6.70 20.46 10.28
CA THR A 179 -5.57 19.85 9.56
C THR A 179 -4.31 20.71 9.66
N ILE A 180 -4.42 22.05 9.56
CA ILE A 180 -3.29 22.97 9.72
C ILE A 180 -2.74 22.94 11.16
N LYS A 181 -3.60 22.83 12.18
CA LYS A 181 -3.15 22.66 13.58
C LYS A 181 -2.38 21.36 13.78
N ILE A 182 -2.86 20.26 13.18
CA ILE A 182 -2.17 18.97 13.19
C ILE A 182 -0.79 19.09 12.51
N TYR A 183 -0.73 19.71 11.32
CA TYR A 183 0.52 20.00 10.63
C TYR A 183 1.50 20.75 11.53
N LYS A 184 1.08 21.87 12.13
CA LYS A 184 1.94 22.66 13.04
C LYS A 184 2.49 21.83 14.19
N SER A 185 1.65 21.01 14.83
CA SER A 185 2.09 20.12 15.93
C SER A 185 3.10 19.07 15.49
N LEU A 186 2.94 18.50 14.29
CA LEU A 186 3.82 17.44 13.79
C LEU A 186 5.10 17.99 13.15
N SER A 187 5.07 19.22 12.62
CA SER A 187 6.23 19.89 12.01
C SER A 187 7.38 20.21 12.98
N GLN A 188 7.14 20.09 14.29
CA GLN A 188 8.12 20.31 15.35
C GLN A 188 9.01 19.09 15.63
N ILE A 189 8.78 17.96 14.95
CA ILE A 189 9.52 16.72 15.18
C ILE A 189 10.96 16.84 14.64
N THR A 190 11.93 16.47 15.48
CA THR A 190 13.37 16.67 15.23
C THR A 190 14.05 15.54 14.46
N TYR A 191 13.37 14.41 14.23
CA TYR A 191 13.90 13.23 13.55
C TYR A 191 13.23 13.08 12.18
N PRO A 192 13.72 13.76 11.13
CA PRO A 192 12.99 13.89 9.87
C PRO A 192 12.79 12.57 9.14
N TYR A 193 13.76 11.65 9.16
CA TYR A 193 13.63 10.38 8.43
C TYR A 193 12.72 9.39 9.16
N LEU A 194 12.82 9.31 10.49
CA LEU A 194 11.87 8.55 11.29
C LEU A 194 10.45 9.11 11.22
N PHE A 195 10.33 10.44 11.13
CA PHE A 195 9.06 11.09 10.86
C PHE A 195 8.50 10.64 9.51
N ILE A 196 9.27 10.73 8.43
CA ILE A 196 8.85 10.31 7.08
C ILE A 196 8.31 8.88 7.12
N GLU A 197 9.06 7.94 7.70
CA GLU A 197 8.64 6.54 7.79
C GLU A 197 7.31 6.40 8.56
N CYS A 198 7.27 6.89 9.80
CA CYS A 198 6.11 6.71 10.67
C CYS A 198 4.88 7.44 10.13
N PHE A 199 5.08 8.64 9.57
CA PHE A 199 4.03 9.45 8.96
C PHE A 199 3.44 8.76 7.72
N VAL A 200 4.27 8.33 6.78
CA VAL A 200 3.80 7.67 5.54
C VAL A 200 3.05 6.39 5.84
N LEU A 201 3.62 5.52 6.70
CA LEU A 201 2.96 4.26 7.06
C LEU A 201 1.60 4.52 7.70
N LYS A 202 1.51 5.48 8.63
CA LYS A 202 0.24 5.81 9.28
C LYS A 202 -0.74 6.50 8.34
N LEU A 203 -0.26 7.36 7.44
CA LEU A 203 -1.11 8.05 6.46
C LEU A 203 -1.77 7.06 5.52
N LEU A 204 -1.01 6.09 5.01
CA LEU A 204 -1.54 5.01 4.18
C LEU A 204 -2.50 4.12 4.97
N GLU A 205 -2.23 3.84 6.24
CA GLU A 205 -3.18 3.15 7.13
C GLU A 205 -4.52 3.91 7.25
N GLN A 206 -4.50 5.24 7.39
CA GLN A 206 -5.73 6.05 7.37
C GLN A 206 -6.42 6.02 6.00
N GLY A 207 -5.64 5.94 4.91
CA GLY A 207 -6.17 5.66 3.57
C GLY A 207 -6.95 4.35 3.51
N LYS A 208 -6.42 3.29 4.16
CA LYS A 208 -7.06 1.97 4.22
C LYS A 208 -8.31 1.95 5.09
N LEU A 209 -8.30 2.65 6.23
CA LEU A 209 -9.34 2.56 7.26
C LEU A 209 -10.43 3.63 7.11
N GLN A 210 -10.05 4.90 6.94
CA GLN A 210 -10.99 6.01 6.93
C GLN A 210 -11.39 6.43 5.52
N VAL A 211 -10.41 6.58 4.61
CA VAL A 211 -10.70 7.09 3.26
C VAL A 211 -11.47 6.06 2.42
N SER A 212 -11.18 4.77 2.59
CA SER A 212 -11.93 3.70 1.92
C SER A 212 -13.43 3.68 2.29
N ILE A 213 -13.78 4.05 3.53
CA ILE A 213 -15.16 4.11 4.03
C ILE A 213 -15.80 5.47 3.72
N HIS A 214 -15.07 6.55 3.98
CA HIS A 214 -15.52 7.92 3.79
C HIS A 214 -14.63 8.62 2.77
N PHE A 215 -14.90 8.37 1.48
CA PHE A 215 -14.09 8.81 0.35
C PHE A 215 -13.61 10.27 0.47
N LEU A 216 -14.50 11.22 0.72
CA LEU A 216 -14.18 12.66 0.79
C LEU A 216 -13.12 13.03 1.84
N SER A 217 -12.88 12.18 2.85
CA SER A 217 -11.80 12.41 3.82
C SER A 217 -10.40 12.42 3.20
N TYR A 218 -10.21 11.90 1.97
CA TYR A 218 -8.94 11.98 1.23
C TYR A 218 -8.43 13.43 1.16
N GLN A 219 -9.33 14.42 1.08
CA GLN A 219 -8.97 15.83 0.92
C GLN A 219 -8.13 16.35 2.10
N SER A 220 -8.52 16.02 3.33
CA SER A 220 -7.79 16.45 4.53
C SER A 220 -6.43 15.78 4.66
N TYR A 221 -6.36 14.49 4.33
CA TYR A 221 -5.09 13.74 4.34
C TYR A 221 -4.15 14.20 3.23
N SER A 222 -4.69 14.51 2.05
CA SER A 222 -3.94 15.07 0.92
C SER A 222 -3.41 16.45 1.24
N LEU A 223 -4.22 17.29 1.89
CA LEU A 223 -3.80 18.61 2.38
C LEU A 223 -2.67 18.46 3.39
N LEU A 224 -2.81 17.56 4.36
CA LEU A 224 -1.78 17.35 5.37
C LEU A 224 -0.44 16.94 4.74
N LEU A 225 -0.45 15.95 3.83
CA LEU A 225 0.74 15.53 3.11
C LEU A 225 1.30 16.68 2.26
N SER A 226 0.46 17.43 1.55
CA SER A 226 0.88 18.59 0.74
C SER A 226 1.55 19.68 1.58
N LEU A 227 1.07 19.95 2.80
CA LEU A 227 1.73 20.90 3.71
C LEU A 227 3.14 20.43 4.09
N PHE A 228 3.34 19.13 4.31
CA PHE A 228 4.67 18.58 4.57
C PHE A 228 5.57 18.54 3.34
N LEU A 229 5.03 18.31 2.15
CA LEU A 229 5.82 18.37 0.90
C LEU A 229 6.35 19.78 0.62
N ASN A 230 5.60 20.81 1.01
CA ASN A 230 6.03 22.20 0.89
C ASN A 230 6.93 22.66 2.04
N ASN A 231 7.21 21.80 3.02
CA ASN A 231 8.14 22.07 4.10
C ASN A 231 9.56 21.68 3.67
N SER A 232 10.52 22.61 3.80
CA SER A 232 11.91 22.44 3.36
C SER A 232 12.64 21.28 4.03
N LEU A 233 12.19 20.83 5.20
CA LEU A 233 12.81 19.72 5.94
C LEU A 233 12.49 18.35 5.34
N PHE A 234 11.30 18.17 4.75
CA PHE A 234 10.81 16.86 4.30
C PHE A 234 10.74 16.76 2.78
N GLY A 235 10.23 17.82 2.13
CA GLY A 235 10.28 18.05 0.69
C GLY A 235 10.06 16.80 -0.19
N ASN A 236 10.95 16.66 -1.17
CA ASN A 236 10.89 15.60 -2.17
C ASN A 236 11.15 14.20 -1.59
N GLU A 237 11.92 14.06 -0.50
CA GLU A 237 12.21 12.75 0.09
C GLU A 237 10.93 12.12 0.67
N LEU A 238 10.05 12.92 1.26
CA LEU A 238 8.74 12.46 1.73
C LEU A 238 7.88 11.92 0.58
N LEU A 239 7.81 12.62 -0.56
CA LEU A 239 7.02 12.14 -1.71
C LEU A 239 7.60 10.86 -2.31
N GLU A 240 8.93 10.77 -2.44
CA GLU A 240 9.59 9.56 -2.93
C GLU A 240 9.25 8.35 -2.07
N TYR A 241 9.44 8.48 -0.76
CA TYR A 241 9.13 7.41 0.18
C TYR A 241 7.64 7.04 0.14
N PHE A 242 6.76 8.05 0.14
CA PHE A 242 5.32 7.84 0.05
C PHE A 242 4.91 7.05 -1.20
N ARG A 243 5.43 7.39 -2.38
CA ARG A 243 5.09 6.71 -3.64
C ARG A 243 5.55 5.26 -3.64
N VAL A 244 6.79 5.00 -3.21
CA VAL A 244 7.34 3.64 -3.18
C VAL A 244 6.49 2.76 -2.25
N ILE A 245 6.20 3.22 -1.04
CA ILE A 245 5.35 2.45 -0.12
C ILE A 245 3.93 2.32 -0.68
N LEU A 246 3.33 3.37 -1.23
CA LEU A 246 2.00 3.32 -1.85
C LEU A 246 1.93 2.29 -2.97
N PHE A 247 2.92 2.22 -3.87
CA PHE A 247 2.85 1.35 -5.05
C PHE A 247 3.22 -0.10 -4.76
N THR A 248 3.94 -0.37 -3.67
CA THR A 248 4.41 -1.73 -3.32
C THR A 248 3.61 -2.37 -2.20
N GLN A 249 2.88 -1.58 -1.40
CA GLN A 249 2.13 -2.13 -0.26
C GLN A 249 0.86 -2.84 -0.72
N GLU A 250 0.77 -4.14 -0.42
CA GLU A 250 -0.43 -4.93 -0.68
C GLU A 250 -1.64 -4.43 0.14
N SER A 251 -2.81 -4.49 -0.50
CA SER A 251 -4.08 -4.16 0.15
C SER A 251 -5.29 -4.68 -0.64
N THR A 252 -6.46 -4.61 0.00
CA THR A 252 -7.73 -4.93 -0.68
C THR A 252 -8.10 -3.85 -1.71
N LYS A 253 -8.95 -4.21 -2.67
CA LYS A 253 -9.42 -3.28 -3.73
C LYS A 253 -9.99 -1.96 -3.18
N SER A 254 -10.83 -2.05 -2.14
CA SER A 254 -11.42 -0.87 -1.48
C SER A 254 -10.37 -0.02 -0.75
N SER A 255 -9.43 -0.68 -0.07
CA SER A 255 -8.34 -0.01 0.61
C SER A 255 -7.38 0.70 -0.35
N LEU A 256 -7.07 0.09 -1.51
CA LEU A 256 -6.27 0.72 -2.56
C LEU A 256 -6.95 1.98 -3.09
N LYS A 257 -8.28 1.96 -3.33
CA LYS A 257 -9.02 3.16 -3.72
C LYS A 257 -8.79 4.30 -2.73
N GLY A 258 -8.88 4.03 -1.42
CA GLY A 258 -8.65 5.03 -0.38
C GLY A 258 -7.21 5.56 -0.33
N MET A 259 -6.21 4.66 -0.38
CA MET A 259 -4.79 5.04 -0.40
C MET A 259 -4.42 5.91 -1.60
N TYR A 260 -4.78 5.47 -2.82
CA TYR A 260 -4.50 6.22 -4.05
C TYR A 260 -5.26 7.54 -4.12
N SER A 261 -6.43 7.65 -3.49
CA SER A 261 -7.16 8.93 -3.42
C SER A 261 -6.38 10.00 -2.67
N ILE A 262 -5.61 9.64 -1.64
CA ILE A 262 -4.70 10.58 -0.96
C ILE A 262 -3.62 11.06 -1.94
N TYR A 263 -3.02 10.14 -2.69
CA TYR A 263 -2.00 10.48 -3.69
C TYR A 263 -2.53 11.40 -4.79
N PHE A 264 -3.69 11.08 -5.36
CA PHE A 264 -4.29 11.92 -6.39
C PHE A 264 -4.74 13.28 -5.85
N GLY A 265 -5.19 13.35 -4.60
CA GLY A 265 -5.47 14.62 -3.95
C GLY A 265 -4.20 15.47 -3.77
N VAL A 266 -3.05 14.86 -3.45
CA VAL A 266 -1.75 15.56 -3.42
C VAL A 266 -1.36 16.10 -4.79
N ILE A 267 -1.49 15.27 -5.84
CA ILE A 267 -1.23 15.70 -7.22
C ILE A 267 -2.11 16.89 -7.60
N HIS A 268 -3.40 16.83 -7.27
CA HIS A 268 -4.36 17.91 -7.50
C HIS A 268 -3.94 19.21 -6.80
N LEU A 269 -3.70 19.15 -5.49
CA LEU A 269 -3.35 20.31 -4.67
C LEU A 269 -2.03 20.97 -5.08
N ASN A 270 -1.05 20.18 -5.51
CA ASN A 270 0.27 20.68 -5.93
C ASN A 270 0.39 20.85 -7.46
N LYS A 271 -0.72 20.70 -8.20
CA LYS A 271 -0.79 20.85 -9.68
C LYS A 271 0.24 20.02 -10.44
N MET A 272 0.49 18.80 -9.98
CA MET A 272 1.49 17.88 -10.54
C MET A 272 0.95 17.13 -11.78
N TYR A 273 0.38 17.86 -12.75
CA TYR A 273 -0.37 17.27 -13.87
C TYR A 273 0.48 16.40 -14.79
N GLN A 274 1.79 16.68 -14.91
CA GLN A 274 2.70 15.82 -15.65
C GLN A 274 2.87 14.44 -14.98
N GLU A 275 2.92 14.41 -13.64
CA GLU A 275 2.99 13.16 -12.89
C GLU A 275 1.67 12.39 -13.01
N ALA A 276 0.53 13.09 -12.95
CA ALA A 276 -0.78 12.49 -13.22
C ALA A 276 -0.85 11.84 -14.61
N TRP A 277 -0.36 12.55 -15.63
CA TRP A 277 -0.33 12.07 -17.01
C TRP A 277 0.57 10.85 -17.18
N PHE A 278 1.76 10.89 -16.57
CA PHE A 278 2.69 9.77 -16.57
C PHE A 278 2.11 8.54 -15.87
N PHE A 279 1.46 8.75 -14.72
CA PHE A 279 0.80 7.69 -13.96
C PHE A 279 -0.29 7.00 -14.79
N ILE A 280 -1.22 7.76 -15.38
CA ILE A 280 -2.33 7.18 -16.12
C ILE A 280 -1.86 6.49 -17.40
N ALA A 281 -0.86 7.04 -18.09
CA ALA A 281 -0.25 6.36 -19.25
C ALA A 281 0.36 5.01 -18.85
N SER A 282 1.07 4.95 -17.72
CA SER A 282 1.62 3.69 -17.20
C SER A 282 0.52 2.67 -16.85
N LEU A 283 -0.57 3.13 -16.24
CA LEU A 283 -1.68 2.24 -15.88
C LEU A 283 -2.37 1.66 -17.13
N LEU A 284 -2.65 2.51 -18.12
CA LEU A 284 -3.43 2.16 -19.31
C LEU A 284 -2.65 1.35 -20.37
N ASN A 285 -1.32 1.35 -20.29
CA ASN A 285 -0.44 0.61 -21.18
C ASN A 285 -0.20 -0.85 -20.75
N ILE A 286 -0.86 -1.31 -19.68
CA ILE A 286 -0.79 -2.71 -19.21
C ILE A 286 -2.18 -3.33 -19.25
N ILE A 287 -2.23 -4.66 -19.26
CA ILE A 287 -3.50 -5.40 -19.16
C ILE A 287 -4.19 -5.00 -17.85
N PRO A 288 -5.46 -4.56 -17.90
CA PRO A 288 -6.16 -4.10 -16.72
C PRO A 288 -6.34 -5.25 -15.72
N SER A 289 -6.14 -4.93 -14.45
CA SER A 289 -6.57 -5.77 -13.33
C SER A 289 -7.79 -5.16 -12.65
N GLU A 290 -8.55 -5.96 -11.91
CA GLU A 290 -9.69 -5.42 -11.17
C GLU A 290 -9.26 -4.33 -10.14
N PRO A 291 -8.19 -4.51 -9.33
CA PRO A 291 -7.63 -3.42 -8.52
C PRO A 291 -7.30 -2.14 -9.31
N SER A 292 -6.74 -2.27 -10.52
CA SER A 292 -6.42 -1.13 -11.40
C SER A 292 -7.66 -0.29 -11.71
N LEU A 293 -8.84 -0.90 -11.82
CA LEU A 293 -10.08 -0.16 -12.07
C LEU A 293 -10.55 0.68 -10.89
N TYR A 294 -10.38 0.20 -9.65
CA TYR A 294 -10.70 1.00 -8.47
C TYR A 294 -9.80 2.24 -8.36
N VAL A 295 -8.53 2.08 -8.75
CA VAL A 295 -7.56 3.19 -8.82
C VAL A 295 -7.88 4.13 -9.99
N LEU A 296 -8.27 3.60 -11.15
CA LEU A 296 -8.72 4.41 -12.28
C LEU A 296 -9.98 5.23 -11.95
N GLU A 297 -10.93 4.64 -11.23
CA GLU A 297 -12.14 5.31 -10.77
C GLU A 297 -11.79 6.51 -9.88
N SER A 298 -10.95 6.33 -8.85
CA SER A 298 -10.55 7.46 -7.99
C SER A 298 -9.70 8.49 -8.74
N PHE A 299 -8.85 8.07 -9.67
CA PHE A 299 -8.08 8.97 -10.53
C PHE A 299 -9.00 9.90 -11.32
N LEU A 300 -10.01 9.36 -12.01
CA LEU A 300 -10.94 10.15 -12.81
C LEU A 300 -11.80 11.07 -11.95
N ILE A 301 -12.27 10.62 -10.79
CA ILE A 301 -13.06 11.44 -9.87
C ILE A 301 -12.27 12.65 -9.37
N ILE A 302 -10.98 12.48 -9.05
CA ILE A 302 -10.18 13.52 -8.40
C ILE A 302 -9.47 14.42 -9.43
N LEU A 303 -8.91 13.84 -10.49
CA LEU A 303 -8.04 14.53 -11.45
C LEU A 303 -8.69 14.73 -12.83
N GLY A 304 -9.82 14.09 -13.10
CA GLY A 304 -10.41 14.06 -14.44
C GLY A 304 -10.76 15.45 -14.98
N GLU A 305 -11.39 16.30 -14.17
CA GLU A 305 -11.76 17.65 -14.61
C GLU A 305 -10.53 18.53 -14.87
N ASP A 306 -9.50 18.44 -14.00
CA ASP A 306 -8.27 19.20 -14.15
C ASP A 306 -7.49 18.80 -15.40
N LEU A 307 -7.34 17.49 -15.65
CA LEU A 307 -6.65 16.98 -16.83
C LEU A 307 -7.42 17.27 -18.11
N PHE A 308 -8.75 17.25 -18.06
CA PHE A 308 -9.59 17.69 -19.17
C PHE A 308 -9.34 19.16 -19.51
N LYS A 309 -9.29 20.05 -18.51
CA LYS A 309 -8.97 21.47 -18.72
C LYS A 309 -7.56 21.67 -19.28
N MET A 310 -6.58 20.92 -18.77
CA MET A 310 -5.17 21.08 -19.11
C MET A 310 -4.80 20.49 -20.48
N TYR A 311 -5.22 19.27 -20.78
CA TYR A 311 -4.80 18.51 -21.97
C TYR A 311 -5.90 18.39 -23.04
N LYS A 312 -7.13 18.81 -22.74
CA LYS A 312 -8.29 18.88 -23.64
C LYS A 312 -8.40 17.66 -24.56
N TYR A 313 -8.05 17.83 -25.84
CA TYR A 313 -8.18 16.82 -26.88
C TYR A 313 -7.44 15.52 -26.54
N SER A 314 -6.19 15.61 -26.06
CA SER A 314 -5.42 14.42 -25.69
C SER A 314 -6.09 13.63 -24.56
N PHE A 315 -6.69 14.32 -23.60
CA PHE A 315 -7.42 13.66 -22.53
C PHE A 315 -8.71 13.01 -23.04
N ILE A 316 -9.45 13.67 -23.94
CA ILE A 316 -10.62 13.06 -24.61
C ILE A 316 -10.24 11.77 -25.35
N THR A 317 -9.14 11.79 -26.11
CA THR A 317 -8.65 10.59 -26.81
C THR A 317 -8.31 9.48 -25.83
N MET A 318 -7.67 9.81 -24.70
CA MET A 318 -7.39 8.85 -23.64
C MET A 318 -8.69 8.29 -23.03
N LEU A 319 -9.71 9.11 -22.76
CA LEU A 319 -11.00 8.64 -22.23
C LEU A 319 -11.74 7.73 -23.23
N LYS A 320 -11.66 8.03 -24.54
CA LYS A 320 -12.18 7.15 -25.60
C LYS A 320 -11.48 5.79 -25.58
N TYR A 321 -10.15 5.79 -25.53
CA TYR A 321 -9.38 4.54 -25.38
C TYR A 321 -9.79 3.75 -24.12
N VAL A 322 -9.97 4.43 -22.98
CA VAL A 322 -10.45 3.77 -21.77
C VAL A 322 -11.78 3.04 -22.02
N LYS A 323 -12.75 3.72 -22.63
CA LYS A 323 -14.08 3.19 -22.90
C LYS A 323 -14.08 2.06 -23.93
N GLU A 324 -13.41 2.26 -25.05
CA GLU A 324 -13.50 1.40 -26.24
C GLU A 324 -12.54 0.19 -26.17
N GLU A 325 -11.38 0.34 -25.52
CA GLU A 325 -10.31 -0.67 -25.56
C GLU A 325 -9.95 -1.23 -24.18
N TYR A 326 -9.90 -0.38 -23.15
CA TYR A 326 -9.41 -0.79 -21.84
C TYR A 326 -10.49 -1.51 -21.02
N LEU A 327 -11.71 -0.95 -20.95
CA LEU A 327 -12.82 -1.53 -20.19
C LEU A 327 -13.40 -2.81 -20.82
N THR A 328 -13.27 -3.00 -22.14
CA THR A 328 -13.76 -4.19 -22.83
C THR A 328 -13.05 -5.48 -22.40
N ARG A 329 -11.85 -5.36 -21.83
CA ARG A 329 -11.03 -6.48 -21.34
C ARG A 329 -11.40 -6.96 -19.94
N ILE A 330 -12.40 -6.35 -19.30
CA ILE A 330 -12.80 -6.64 -17.92
C ILE A 330 -14.18 -7.31 -17.89
N THR A 331 -14.44 -8.15 -16.89
CA THR A 331 -15.72 -8.85 -16.70
C THR A 331 -16.67 -8.15 -15.72
N ASN A 332 -16.16 -7.29 -14.83
CA ASN A 332 -16.97 -6.62 -13.81
C ASN A 332 -17.75 -5.41 -14.38
N ASP A 333 -19.00 -5.64 -14.78
CA ASP A 333 -19.85 -4.61 -15.42
C ASP A 333 -20.25 -3.46 -14.50
N ALA A 334 -20.37 -3.71 -13.20
CA ALA A 334 -20.65 -2.66 -12.22
C ALA A 334 -19.51 -1.61 -12.18
N LEU A 335 -18.25 -2.08 -12.16
CA LEU A 335 -17.07 -1.20 -12.22
C LEU A 335 -16.99 -0.42 -13.53
N LYS A 336 -17.24 -1.09 -14.66
CA LYS A 336 -17.28 -0.42 -15.98
C LYS A 336 -18.29 0.73 -15.97
N THR A 337 -19.51 0.45 -15.51
CA THR A 337 -20.60 1.44 -15.46
C THR A 337 -20.23 2.66 -14.61
N ARG A 338 -19.55 2.45 -13.47
CA ARG A 338 -19.06 3.56 -12.63
C ARG A 338 -18.01 4.41 -13.34
N ILE A 339 -17.03 3.77 -13.99
CA ILE A 339 -15.98 4.48 -14.73
C ILE A 339 -16.58 5.24 -15.92
N GLU A 340 -17.46 4.62 -16.70
CA GLU A 340 -18.16 5.28 -17.80
C GLU A 340 -18.98 6.48 -17.33
N THR A 341 -19.61 6.38 -16.17
CA THR A 341 -20.32 7.50 -15.55
C THR A 341 -19.37 8.63 -15.17
N CYS A 342 -18.18 8.32 -14.64
CA CYS A 342 -17.15 9.33 -14.41
C CYS A 342 -16.73 10.02 -15.72
N ILE A 343 -16.52 9.25 -16.79
CA ILE A 343 -16.15 9.77 -18.11
C ILE A 343 -17.23 10.73 -18.65
N ARG A 344 -18.50 10.34 -18.61
CA ARG A 344 -19.63 11.19 -19.03
C ARG A 344 -19.66 12.51 -18.27
N ASN A 345 -19.55 12.44 -16.94
CA ASN A 345 -19.56 13.63 -16.09
C ASN A 345 -18.41 14.61 -16.39
N ILE A 346 -17.24 14.11 -16.82
CA ILE A 346 -16.09 14.94 -17.20
C ILE A 346 -16.34 15.64 -18.53
N ILE A 347 -16.87 14.92 -19.53
CA ILE A 347 -17.07 15.43 -20.89
C ILE A 347 -18.26 16.40 -20.97
N LYS A 348 -19.19 16.36 -20.00
CA LYS A 348 -20.42 17.18 -19.96
C LYS A 348 -21.27 17.00 -21.23
N GLU A 349 -21.49 15.74 -21.62
CA GLU A 349 -22.75 15.36 -22.28
C GLU A 349 -23.87 15.35 -21.24
#